data_AF-A0A935U014-F1
#
_entry.id   AF-A0A935U014-F1
#
_cell.length_a   1.000
_cell.length_b   1.000
_cell.length_c   1.000
_cell.angle_alpha   90.00
_cell.angle_beta   90.00
_cell.angle_gamma   90.00
#
_symmetry.space_group_name_H-M   'P 1'
#
loop_
_entity.id
_entity.type
_entity.pdbx_description
1 polymer ?
#
loop_
_entity_poly.entity_id
_entity_poly.type
_entity_poly.pdbx_seq_one_letter_code
_entity_poly.pdbx_strand_id
1 'polypeptide(L)' 'MRTGARLHFDLAARTRWLQTKLNGALALHLEVTGVMDPPTVAAVRTFQAQQQLAVDGIPGPLTRAQLRRVAGA' A
#
# COMPACT_ATOMS: atom_id res chain seq x y z
N MET A 1 6.66 13.31 -31.18
CA MET A 1 5.68 13.88 -30.22
C MET A 1 5.31 12.82 -29.20
N ARG A 2 5.71 12.98 -27.93
CA ARG A 2 5.28 12.11 -26.81
C ARG A 2 4.86 13.03 -25.66
N THR A 3 3.71 13.66 -25.85
CA THR A 3 3.18 14.67 -24.93
C THR A 3 1.92 14.09 -24.30
N GLY A 4 1.91 13.85 -22.98
CA GLY A 4 0.64 13.73 -22.23
C GLY A 4 0.32 12.44 -21.44
N ALA A 5 1.26 11.60 -21.00
CA ALA A 5 0.91 10.35 -20.28
C ALA A 5 1.65 10.13 -18.94
N ARG A 6 1.95 11.18 -18.17
CA ARG A 6 2.82 11.06 -16.97
C ARG A 6 2.21 11.34 -15.60
N LEU A 7 0.89 11.46 -15.47
CA LEU A 7 0.30 11.83 -14.16
C LEU A 7 -0.80 10.89 -13.61
N HIS A 8 -1.37 9.98 -14.41
CA HIS A 8 -2.38 9.02 -13.90
C HIS A 8 -1.78 7.65 -13.52
N PHE A 9 -0.65 7.25 -14.12
CA PHE A 9 -0.07 5.91 -13.94
C PHE A 9 0.70 5.69 -12.62
N ASP A 10 1.07 6.75 -11.89
CA ASP A 10 1.91 6.66 -10.67
C ASP A 10 1.11 6.25 -9.42
N LEU A 11 -0.15 6.69 -9.27
CA LEU A 11 -0.95 6.35 -8.08
C LEU A 11 -1.42 4.89 -8.08
N ALA A 12 -1.88 4.40 -9.23
CA ALA A 12 -2.29 3.01 -9.37
C ALA A 12 -1.10 2.06 -9.15
N ALA A 13 0.07 2.39 -9.71
CA ALA A 13 1.29 1.63 -9.49
C ALA A 13 1.72 1.61 -8.01
N ARG A 14 1.66 2.76 -7.33
CA ARG A 14 1.93 2.86 -5.89
C ARG A 14 0.96 2.04 -5.05
N THR A 15 -0.31 2.00 -5.44
CA THR A 15 -1.34 1.24 -4.71
C THR A 15 -1.19 -0.26 -4.94
N ARG A 16 -0.80 -0.70 -6.15
CA ARG A 16 -0.46 -2.12 -6.40
C ARG A 16 0.71 -2.56 -5.54
N TRP A 17 1.77 -1.74 -5.49
CA TRP A 17 2.90 -2.00 -4.62
C TRP A 17 2.49 -2.12 -3.15
N LEU A 18 1.60 -1.23 -2.68
CA LEU A 18 1.04 -1.28 -1.33
C LEU A 18 0.29 -2.60 -1.08
N GLN A 19 -0.64 -2.97 -1.96
CA GLN A 19 -1.42 -4.22 -1.85
C GLN A 19 -0.50 -5.45 -1.82
N THR A 20 0.51 -5.51 -2.69
CA THR A 20 1.50 -6.58 -2.68
C THR A 20 2.25 -6.66 -1.34
N LYS A 21 2.71 -5.53 -0.80
CA LYS A 21 3.44 -5.51 0.47
C LYS A 21 2.55 -5.82 1.67
N LEU A 22 1.29 -5.43 1.66
CA LEU A 22 0.31 -5.80 2.69
C LEU A 22 0.02 -7.30 2.66
N ASN A 23 -0.12 -7.91 1.48
CA ASN A 23 -0.27 -9.36 1.35
C ASN A 23 0.90 -10.11 1.99
N GLY A 24 2.13 -9.69 1.71
CA GLY A 24 3.32 -10.28 2.33
C GLY A 24 3.41 -10.04 3.84
N ALA A 25 3.20 -8.80 4.30
CA ALA A 25 3.35 -8.44 5.71
C ALA A 25 2.31 -9.07 6.63
N LEU A 26 1.10 -9.31 6.13
CA LEU A 26 -0.04 -9.76 6.92
C LEU A 26 -0.55 -11.15 6.54
N ALA A 27 0.13 -11.85 5.63
CA ALA A 27 -0.31 -13.13 5.05
C ALA A 27 -1.75 -13.06 4.50
N LEU A 28 -2.04 -12.01 3.70
CA LEU A 28 -3.36 -11.76 3.09
C LEU A 28 -3.38 -12.17 1.61
N HIS A 29 -4.59 -12.25 1.06
CA HIS A 29 -4.87 -12.49 -0.35
C HIS A 29 -5.70 -11.36 -0.97
N LEU A 30 -5.31 -10.10 -0.74
CA LEU A 30 -5.94 -8.94 -1.38
C LEU A 30 -5.70 -8.96 -2.90
N GLU A 31 -6.69 -8.49 -3.64
CA GLU A 31 -6.55 -8.27 -5.07
C GLU A 31 -5.63 -7.08 -5.35
N VAL A 32 -4.68 -7.23 -6.29
CA VAL A 32 -3.68 -6.20 -6.61
C VAL A 32 -4.16 -5.32 -7.77
N THR A 33 -5.29 -4.64 -7.54
CA THR A 33 -5.97 -3.81 -8.55
C THR A 33 -5.31 -2.45 -8.76
N GLY A 34 -4.63 -1.93 -7.74
CA GLY A 34 -4.16 -0.55 -7.69
C GLY A 34 -5.23 0.46 -7.22
N VAL A 35 -6.31 -0.03 -6.62
CA VAL A 35 -7.41 0.77 -6.07
C VAL A 35 -7.36 0.73 -4.55
N MET A 36 -7.53 1.89 -3.91
CA MET A 36 -7.71 1.99 -2.46
C MET A 36 -9.16 1.67 -2.09
N ASP A 37 -9.50 0.39 -2.13
CA ASP A 37 -10.81 -0.13 -1.75
C ASP A 37 -10.92 -0.39 -0.23
N PRO A 38 -12.14 -0.66 0.30
CA PRO A 38 -12.31 -0.90 1.74
C PRO A 38 -11.43 -2.05 2.29
N PRO A 39 -11.25 -3.19 1.60
CA PRO A 39 -10.31 -4.23 2.04
C PRO A 39 -8.86 -3.72 2.15
N THR A 40 -8.38 -2.94 1.16
CA THR A 40 -7.03 -2.36 1.21
C THR A 40 -6.89 -1.38 2.38
N VAL A 41 -7.87 -0.52 2.64
CA VAL A 41 -7.86 0.41 3.78
C VAL A 41 -7.85 -0.33 5.12
N ALA A 42 -8.64 -1.40 5.25
CA ALA A 42 -8.65 -2.24 6.44
C ALA A 42 -7.28 -2.88 6.68
N ALA A 43 -6.64 -3.42 5.63
CA ALA A 43 -5.29 -3.96 5.73
C ALA A 43 -4.24 -2.91 6.12
N VAL A 44 -4.34 -1.67 5.61
CA VAL A 44 -3.47 -0.56 6.04
C VAL A 44 -3.64 -0.31 7.54
N ARG A 45 -4.87 -0.25 8.05
CA ARG A 45 -5.13 -0.03 9.49
C ARG A 45 -4.58 -1.16 10.35
N THR A 46 -4.79 -2.41 9.95
CA THR A 46 -4.23 -3.58 10.64
C THR A 46 -2.71 -3.52 10.69
N PHE A 47 -2.08 -3.21 9.55
CA PHE A 47 -0.63 -3.06 9.47
C PHE A 47 -0.13 -1.93 10.39
N GLN A 48 -0.75 -0.75 10.33
CA GLN A 48 -0.39 0.38 11.19
C GLN A 48 -0.49 0.00 12.67
N ALA A 49 -1.56 -0.68 13.09
CA ALA A 49 -1.72 -1.13 14.47
C ALA A 49 -0.64 -2.12 14.90
N GLN A 50 -0.33 -3.13 14.08
CA GLN A 50 0.72 -4.12 14.38
C GLN A 50 2.12 -3.50 14.45
N GLN A 51 2.36 -2.44 13.69
CA GLN A 51 3.64 -1.74 13.64
C GLN A 51 3.71 -0.52 14.56
N GLN A 52 2.71 -0.33 15.45
CA GLN A 52 2.65 0.77 16.40
C GLN A 52 2.73 2.17 15.73
N LEU A 53 2.11 2.31 14.56
CA LEU A 53 1.96 3.56 13.82
C LEU A 53 0.59 4.20 14.11
N ALA A 54 0.41 5.45 13.72
CA ALA A 54 -0.91 6.08 13.70
C ALA A 54 -1.87 5.28 12.82
N VAL A 55 -3.03 4.89 13.36
CA VAL A 55 -4.03 4.03 12.70
C VAL A 55 -5.07 4.88 11.98
N ASP A 56 -4.63 5.65 10.99
CA ASP A 56 -5.49 6.53 10.19
C ASP A 56 -6.05 5.85 8.93
N GLY A 57 -5.47 4.72 8.51
CA GLY A 57 -5.80 4.04 7.25
C GLY A 57 -5.19 4.71 6.02
N ILE A 58 -4.30 5.68 6.21
CA ILE A 58 -3.62 6.40 5.14
C ILE A 58 -2.19 5.86 5.04
N PRO A 59 -1.79 5.26 3.90
CA PRO A 59 -0.46 4.72 3.71
C PRO A 59 0.55 5.85 3.42
N GLY A 60 0.85 6.66 4.44
CA GLY A 60 1.80 7.78 4.41
C GLY A 60 3.27 7.33 4.40
N PRO A 61 4.22 8.29 4.42
CA PRO A 61 5.65 7.98 4.34
C PRO A 61 6.15 6.98 5.39
N LEU A 62 5.68 7.08 6.62
CA LEU A 62 6.05 6.17 7.72
C LEU A 62 5.54 4.75 7.47
N THR A 63 4.26 4.59 7.10
CA THR A 63 3.69 3.29 6.74
C THR A 63 4.45 2.63 5.60
N ARG A 64 4.76 3.39 4.53
CA ARG A 64 5.54 2.87 3.38
C ARG A 64 6.97 2.51 3.75
N ALA A 65 7.61 3.30 4.62
CA ALA A 65 8.94 2.99 5.11
C ALA A 65 8.95 1.68 5.91
N GLN A 66 7.95 1.46 6.75
CA GLN A 66 7.84 0.24 7.54
C GLN A 66 7.53 -0.98 6.67
N LEU A 67 6.63 -0.86 5.69
CA LEU A 67 6.36 -1.92 4.71
C LEU A 67 7.63 -2.37 3.98
N ARG A 68 8.52 -1.43 3.61
CA ARG A 68 9.81 -1.79 3.01
C ARG A 68 10.72 -2.57 3.94
N ARG A 69 10.62 -2.36 5.25
CA ARG A 69 11.44 -3.05 6.26
C ARG A 69 10.94 -4.45 6.57
N VAL A 70 9.62 -4.61 6.68
CA VAL A 70 9.02 -5.88 7.17
C VAL A 70 8.57 -6.80 6.05
N ALA A 71 8.25 -6.26 4.87
CA ALA A 71 7.87 -7.04 3.69
C ALA A 71 8.99 -7.07 2.63
N GLY A 72 10.25 -6.93 3.04
CA GLY A 72 11.44 -7.26 2.24
C GLY A 72 12.37 -8.12 3.11
N ALA A 73 12.87 -9.29 2.70
CA ALA A 73 13.08 -9.87 1.36
C ALA A 73 11.82 -10.14 0.52
#